data_AF-A0A9N9C479-F1
#
_entry.id   AF-A0A9N9C479-F1
#
_cell.length_a   1.000
_cell.length_b   1.000
_cell.length_c   1.000
_cell.angle_alpha   90.00
_cell.angle_beta   90.00
_cell.angle_gamma   90.00
#
_symmetry.space_group_name_H-M   'P 1'
#
loop_
_entity.id
_entity.type
_entity.pdbx_description
1 polymer ?
#
loop_
_entity_poly.entity_id
_entity_poly.type
_entity_poly.pdbx_seq_one_letter_code
_entity_poly.pdbx_strand_id
1 'polypeptide(L)'
;MQLQRMLHHKDDVNMQTQNSLPSAQREKAHICDNDDLINKIMGILHRNTDNTIKEITTVLPLRNKEQTDEMQRKNKEFEEQAYEMRRKNKVLEKQINEMQSKNQKLQKQINEMQNKNKELENQLEKYKREALKTIERLTREASKYQAELGRTMNVRLSNDFNNSCQLREDIKTLKKNLETFSVVKPIKEFHIIRDNADRLLKLYNCTKPVDDGHYKLLLHAALQKFILKSTINHINQYFSRLNHSELEQKIGENTKTLLNNMDSFAKSRKGNDNITQNLPVRFRQQIYNVLSNSGFTSIVSPKGTAKHPFISELQELLIATMSDFRIVKDPNKEKIFKDMAAKLSLDIIRIFFFDLKAQEQIADPPAWFDCNARVNPDLMEGAFDPDNCQDEVVQ
;
A
#
# COMPACT_ATOMS: atom_id res chain seq x y z
N MET A 1 25.24 -48.19 -39.85
CA MET A 1 24.65 -49.38 -40.48
C MET A 1 25.15 -49.46 -41.91
N GLN A 2 25.89 -50.53 -42.22
CA GLN A 2 26.25 -50.96 -43.58
C GLN A 2 25.00 -51.30 -44.40
N LEU A 3 25.11 -51.26 -45.74
CA LEU A 3 24.74 -52.31 -46.71
C LEU A 3 24.89 -51.71 -48.14
N GLN A 4 25.79 -52.20 -49.02
CA GLN A 4 25.64 -53.30 -50.01
C GLN A 4 24.66 -52.98 -51.17
N ARG A 5 24.79 -53.39 -52.44
CA ARG A 5 25.81 -54.01 -53.33
C ARG A 5 25.09 -54.27 -54.70
N MET A 6 25.84 -54.48 -55.79
CA MET A 6 25.52 -55.28 -57.02
C MET A 6 24.59 -54.67 -58.11
N LEU A 7 24.70 -54.89 -59.45
CA LEU A 7 25.21 -55.94 -60.38
C LEU A 7 25.83 -55.33 -61.68
N HIS A 8 26.90 -55.84 -62.34
CA HIS A 8 27.07 -56.91 -63.39
C HIS A 8 26.23 -56.74 -64.69
N HIS A 9 26.75 -56.56 -65.93
CA HIS A 9 27.65 -57.30 -66.88
C HIS A 9 26.93 -58.25 -67.86
N LYS A 10 27.51 -58.45 -69.09
CA LYS A 10 27.25 -59.44 -70.18
C LYS A 10 26.42 -58.99 -71.41
N ASP A 11 26.63 -59.44 -72.66
CA ASP A 11 27.62 -60.31 -73.35
C ASP A 11 27.45 -60.16 -74.89
N ASP A 12 28.49 -60.52 -75.64
CA ASP A 12 28.59 -60.74 -77.10
C ASP A 12 27.75 -61.93 -77.63
N VAL A 13 27.42 -61.95 -78.95
CA VAL A 13 27.37 -63.18 -79.77
C VAL A 13 27.84 -62.94 -81.21
N ASN A 14 28.74 -63.83 -81.64
CA ASN A 14 29.46 -64.00 -82.90
C ASN A 14 28.83 -65.15 -83.72
N MET A 15 28.93 -65.14 -85.06
CA MET A 15 28.93 -66.37 -85.89
C MET A 15 29.65 -66.15 -87.24
N GLN A 16 30.80 -66.84 -87.41
CA GLN A 16 31.44 -67.25 -88.68
C GLN A 16 30.72 -68.55 -89.17
N THR A 17 30.87 -69.14 -90.37
CA THR A 17 32.05 -69.64 -91.13
C THR A 17 31.50 -70.31 -92.45
N GLN A 18 32.05 -70.10 -93.66
CA GLN A 18 33.09 -70.87 -94.42
C GLN A 18 32.68 -72.10 -95.29
N ASN A 19 33.32 -72.16 -96.49
CA ASN A 19 33.84 -73.33 -97.27
C ASN A 19 32.84 -74.23 -98.07
N SER A 20 33.12 -74.89 -99.21
CA SER A 20 34.23 -75.00 -100.19
C SER A 20 33.84 -75.99 -101.33
N LEU A 21 34.49 -75.90 -102.52
CA LEU A 21 34.54 -76.84 -103.68
C LEU A 21 34.95 -78.31 -103.29
N PRO A 22 34.93 -79.41 -104.14
CA PRO A 22 35.50 -79.45 -105.54
C PRO A 22 35.06 -80.57 -106.57
N SER A 23 35.45 -80.32 -107.84
CA SER A 23 36.12 -81.18 -108.87
C SER A 23 35.57 -82.51 -109.47
N ALA A 24 35.56 -82.55 -110.82
CA ALA A 24 36.26 -83.49 -111.74
C ALA A 24 35.44 -84.46 -112.66
N GLN A 25 35.57 -84.17 -113.97
CA GLN A 25 35.95 -85.06 -115.10
C GLN A 25 35.00 -86.10 -115.75
N ARG A 26 35.03 -86.02 -117.09
CA ARG A 26 34.94 -87.05 -118.17
C ARG A 26 33.62 -87.31 -118.92
N GLU A 27 33.72 -87.00 -120.22
CA GLU A 27 33.34 -87.77 -121.42
C GLU A 27 31.87 -88.12 -121.75
N LYS A 28 31.42 -87.46 -122.83
CA LYS A 28 30.78 -87.99 -124.05
C LYS A 28 29.42 -88.73 -123.96
N ALA A 29 28.49 -88.12 -124.71
CA ALA A 29 27.38 -88.71 -125.48
C ALA A 29 26.09 -89.12 -124.74
N HIS A 30 25.12 -88.20 -124.68
CA HIS A 30 23.80 -88.34 -125.33
C HIS A 30 22.98 -87.04 -125.12
N ILE A 31 22.79 -86.28 -126.20
CA ILE A 31 22.07 -85.01 -126.25
C ILE A 31 20.68 -85.31 -126.83
N CYS A 32 19.59 -85.11 -126.06
CA CYS A 32 18.30 -84.67 -126.61
C CYS A 32 17.21 -84.24 -125.60
N ASP A 33 17.35 -84.43 -124.27
CA ASP A 33 16.25 -84.12 -123.32
C ASP A 33 16.53 -82.99 -122.30
N ASN A 34 17.62 -82.23 -122.45
CA ASN A 34 18.00 -81.17 -121.49
C ASN A 34 17.50 -79.75 -121.81
N ASP A 35 17.07 -79.47 -123.05
CA ASP A 35 16.79 -78.09 -123.48
C ASP A 35 15.51 -77.49 -122.87
N ASP A 36 14.49 -78.30 -122.56
CA ASP A 36 13.26 -77.80 -121.94
C ASP A 36 13.45 -77.51 -120.45
N LEU A 37 14.27 -78.31 -119.76
CA LEU A 37 14.66 -78.06 -118.38
C LEU A 37 15.54 -76.80 -118.28
N ILE A 38 16.49 -76.64 -119.20
CA ILE A 38 17.37 -75.47 -119.28
C ILE A 38 16.56 -74.19 -119.55
N ASN A 39 15.59 -74.20 -120.46
CA ASN A 39 14.75 -73.02 -120.74
C ASN A 39 13.82 -72.66 -119.59
N LYS A 40 13.28 -73.66 -118.87
CA LYS A 40 12.44 -73.43 -117.68
C LYS A 40 13.26 -72.90 -116.52
N ILE A 41 14.46 -73.44 -116.30
CA ILE A 41 15.43 -72.96 -115.32
C ILE A 41 15.91 -71.54 -115.69
N MET A 42 16.22 -71.27 -116.96
CA MET A 42 16.62 -69.93 -117.44
C MET A 42 15.50 -68.90 -117.33
N GLY A 43 14.23 -69.28 -117.56
CA GLY A 43 13.08 -68.39 -117.41
C GLY A 43 12.68 -68.13 -115.96
N ILE A 44 12.96 -69.06 -115.04
CA ILE A 44 12.84 -68.86 -113.58
C ILE A 44 14.01 -68.02 -113.08
N LEU A 45 15.23 -68.30 -113.54
CA LEU A 45 16.42 -67.51 -113.22
C LEU A 45 16.21 -66.08 -113.69
N HIS A 46 15.90 -65.80 -114.96
CA HIS A 46 15.66 -64.43 -115.45
C HIS A 46 14.57 -63.72 -114.66
N ARG A 47 13.43 -64.37 -114.37
CA ARG A 47 12.39 -63.74 -113.55
C ARG A 47 12.85 -63.45 -112.12
N ASN A 48 13.62 -64.36 -111.52
CA ASN A 48 14.18 -64.13 -110.19
C ASN A 48 15.24 -63.05 -110.22
N THR A 49 16.11 -63.01 -111.23
CA THR A 49 17.13 -61.98 -111.41
C THR A 49 16.47 -60.62 -111.67
N ASP A 50 15.45 -60.54 -112.53
CA ASP A 50 14.72 -59.30 -112.83
C ASP A 50 13.92 -58.81 -111.63
N ASN A 51 13.30 -59.71 -110.86
CA ASN A 51 12.63 -59.35 -109.61
C ASN A 51 13.64 -58.86 -108.57
N THR A 52 14.79 -59.52 -108.46
CA THR A 52 15.87 -59.11 -107.54
C THR A 52 16.47 -57.77 -107.96
N ILE A 53 16.69 -57.56 -109.27
CA ILE A 53 17.15 -56.29 -109.84
C ILE A 53 16.11 -55.21 -109.59
N LYS A 54 14.81 -55.46 -109.79
CA LYS A 54 13.74 -54.50 -109.50
C LYS A 54 13.68 -54.13 -108.02
N GLU A 55 13.82 -55.13 -107.15
CA GLU A 55 13.83 -54.94 -105.70
C GLU A 55 15.04 -54.12 -105.24
N ILE A 56 16.23 -54.38 -105.79
CA ILE A 56 17.48 -53.63 -105.50
C ILE A 56 17.49 -52.23 -106.12
N THR A 57 17.02 -52.08 -107.36
CA THR A 57 17.22 -50.84 -108.14
C THR A 57 16.08 -49.84 -107.95
N THR A 58 14.87 -50.29 -107.59
CA THR A 58 13.71 -49.41 -107.47
C THR A 58 13.05 -49.43 -106.10
N VAL A 59 12.78 -50.60 -105.51
CA VAL A 59 11.99 -50.69 -104.27
C VAL A 59 12.81 -50.33 -103.03
N LEU A 60 14.00 -50.92 -102.86
CA LEU A 60 14.87 -50.66 -101.72
C LEU A 60 15.33 -49.19 -101.63
N PRO A 61 15.73 -48.51 -102.73
CA PRO A 61 16.10 -47.09 -102.68
C PRO A 61 14.94 -46.17 -102.30
N LEU A 62 13.73 -46.44 -102.80
CA LEU A 62 12.53 -45.68 -102.44
C LEU A 62 12.17 -45.87 -100.97
N ARG A 63 12.19 -47.12 -100.47
CA ARG A 63 11.92 -47.43 -99.07
C ARG A 63 12.95 -46.82 -98.12
N ASN A 64 14.23 -46.88 -98.49
CA ASN A 64 15.30 -46.25 -97.74
C ASN A 64 15.18 -44.72 -97.76
N LYS A 65 14.78 -44.13 -98.88
CA LYS A 65 14.51 -42.68 -98.98
C LYS A 65 13.35 -42.26 -98.09
N GLU A 66 12.22 -42.98 -98.11
CA GLU A 66 11.08 -42.72 -97.24
C GLU A 66 11.44 -42.83 -95.75
N GLN A 67 12.18 -43.87 -95.36
CA GLN A 67 12.68 -44.00 -93.99
C GLN A 67 13.64 -42.86 -93.62
N THR A 68 14.49 -42.44 -94.54
CA THR A 68 15.42 -41.33 -94.32
C THR A 68 14.68 -40.01 -94.14
N ASP A 69 13.66 -39.75 -94.96
CA ASP A 69 12.84 -38.54 -94.90
C ASP A 69 11.99 -38.51 -93.60
N GLU A 70 11.43 -39.65 -93.18
CA GLU A 70 10.70 -39.76 -91.91
C GLU A 70 11.64 -39.53 -90.71
N MET A 71 12.85 -40.08 -90.77
CA MET A 71 13.87 -39.89 -89.73
C MET A 71 14.33 -38.43 -89.65
N GLN A 72 14.51 -37.77 -90.80
CA GLN A 72 14.83 -36.34 -90.85
C GLN A 72 13.72 -35.47 -90.25
N ARG A 73 12.44 -35.79 -90.51
CA ARG A 73 11.31 -35.09 -89.90
C ARG A 73 11.30 -35.24 -88.38
N LYS A 74 11.43 -36.47 -87.87
CA LYS A 74 11.48 -36.73 -86.42
C LYS A 74 12.67 -36.07 -85.74
N ASN A 75 13.85 -36.07 -86.37
CA ASN A 75 15.01 -35.35 -85.83
C ASN A 75 14.74 -33.85 -85.72
N LYS A 76 14.12 -33.25 -86.73
CA LYS A 76 13.76 -31.82 -86.69
C LYS A 76 12.75 -31.51 -85.57
N GLU A 77 11.73 -32.34 -85.40
CA GLU A 77 10.77 -32.19 -84.30
C GLU A 77 11.44 -32.34 -82.91
N PHE A 78 12.36 -33.30 -82.76
CA PHE A 78 13.12 -33.45 -81.51
C PHE A 78 14.05 -32.27 -81.23
N GLU A 79 14.69 -31.71 -82.26
CA GLU A 79 15.51 -30.50 -82.13
C GLU A 79 14.69 -29.30 -81.66
N GLU A 80 13.49 -29.11 -82.22
CA GLU A 80 12.56 -28.05 -81.82
C GLU A 80 12.08 -28.24 -80.38
N GLN A 81 11.72 -29.46 -79.98
CA GLN A 81 11.35 -29.77 -78.60
C GLN A 81 12.50 -29.55 -77.60
N ALA A 82 13.72 -29.97 -77.96
CA ALA A 82 14.91 -29.76 -77.14
C ALA A 82 15.22 -28.27 -76.99
N TYR A 83 15.03 -27.48 -78.05
CA TYR A 83 15.18 -26.03 -78.01
C TYR A 83 14.17 -25.36 -77.06
N GLU A 84 12.88 -25.70 -77.19
CA GLU A 84 11.84 -25.15 -76.31
C GLU A 84 12.03 -25.58 -74.84
N MET A 85 12.45 -26.82 -74.57
CA MET A 85 12.81 -27.24 -73.21
C MET A 85 13.98 -26.42 -72.64
N ARG A 86 15.05 -26.21 -73.42
CA ARG A 86 16.19 -25.37 -72.99
C ARG A 86 15.74 -23.95 -72.67
N ARG A 87 14.83 -23.39 -73.47
CA ARG A 87 14.27 -22.05 -73.24
C ARG A 87 13.47 -22.01 -71.93
N LYS A 88 12.59 -22.98 -71.68
CA LYS A 88 11.81 -23.08 -70.44
C LYS A 88 12.70 -23.24 -69.21
N ASN A 89 13.75 -24.06 -69.29
CA ASN A 89 14.71 -24.24 -68.19
C ASN A 89 15.41 -22.92 -67.83
N LYS A 90 15.84 -22.13 -68.82
CA LYS A 90 16.43 -20.79 -68.56
C LYS A 90 15.47 -19.83 -67.85
N VAL A 91 14.18 -19.89 -68.18
CA VAL A 91 13.16 -19.06 -67.51
C VAL A 91 12.96 -19.51 -66.07
N LEU A 92 12.85 -20.82 -65.83
CA LEU A 92 12.73 -21.40 -64.50
C LEU A 92 13.95 -21.09 -63.61
N GLU A 93 15.17 -21.17 -64.15
CA GLU A 93 16.39 -20.80 -63.42
C GLU A 93 16.37 -19.33 -62.97
N LYS A 94 15.93 -18.42 -63.83
CA LYS A 94 15.78 -17.00 -63.45
C LYS A 94 14.75 -16.83 -62.32
N GLN A 95 13.60 -17.49 -62.41
CA GLN A 95 12.57 -17.43 -61.37
C GLN A 95 13.05 -18.00 -60.03
N ILE A 96 13.81 -19.11 -60.06
CA ILE A 96 14.41 -19.70 -58.85
C ILE A 96 15.39 -18.71 -58.21
N ASN A 97 16.26 -18.08 -58.99
CA ASN A 97 17.22 -17.10 -58.47
C ASN A 97 16.53 -15.88 -57.88
N GLU A 98 15.47 -15.37 -58.51
CA GLU A 98 14.66 -14.26 -57.98
C GLU A 98 13.97 -14.64 -56.67
N MET A 99 13.39 -15.84 -56.57
CA MET A 99 12.78 -16.34 -55.34
C MET A 99 13.81 -16.52 -54.22
N GLN A 100 15.00 -17.05 -54.52
CA GLN A 100 16.08 -17.18 -53.54
C GLN A 100 16.51 -15.81 -53.00
N SER A 101 16.66 -14.82 -53.88
CA SER A 101 16.97 -13.45 -53.45
C SER A 101 15.89 -12.84 -52.54
N LYS A 102 14.61 -13.04 -52.89
CA LYS A 102 13.48 -12.59 -52.06
C LYS A 102 13.46 -13.30 -50.70
N ASN A 103 13.67 -14.61 -50.65
CA ASN A 103 13.74 -15.37 -49.40
C ASN A 103 14.89 -14.91 -48.51
N GLN A 104 16.06 -14.62 -49.06
CA GLN A 104 17.18 -14.07 -48.27
C GLN A 104 16.84 -12.70 -47.66
N LYS A 105 16.15 -11.83 -48.41
CA LYS A 105 15.70 -10.53 -47.88
C LYS A 105 14.67 -10.69 -46.76
N LEU A 106 13.67 -11.55 -46.96
CA LEU A 106 12.66 -11.85 -45.93
C LEU A 106 13.30 -12.45 -44.67
N GLN A 107 14.27 -13.35 -44.81
CA GLN A 107 14.99 -13.94 -43.67
C GLN A 107 15.73 -12.88 -42.85
N LYS A 108 16.37 -11.90 -43.51
CA LYS A 108 17.02 -10.77 -42.82
C LYS A 108 16.01 -9.93 -42.03
N GLN A 109 14.87 -9.60 -42.65
CA GLN A 109 13.81 -8.83 -42.00
C GLN A 109 13.23 -9.56 -40.79
N ILE A 110 13.02 -10.88 -40.88
CA ILE A 110 12.56 -11.71 -39.77
C ILE A 110 13.56 -11.65 -38.60
N ASN A 111 14.85 -11.81 -38.88
CA ASN A 111 15.88 -11.75 -37.85
C ASN A 111 15.97 -10.37 -37.18
N GLU A 112 15.84 -9.28 -37.96
CA GLU A 112 15.80 -7.92 -37.42
C GLU A 112 14.59 -7.69 -36.51
N MET A 113 13.39 -8.16 -36.92
CA MET A 113 12.19 -8.07 -36.09
C MET A 113 12.30 -8.90 -34.82
N GLN A 114 12.86 -10.11 -34.89
CA GLN A 114 13.08 -10.96 -33.71
C GLN A 114 14.03 -10.30 -32.70
N ASN A 115 15.10 -9.64 -33.18
CA ASN A 115 16.01 -8.91 -32.32
C ASN A 115 15.33 -7.70 -31.66
N LYS A 116 14.54 -6.94 -32.43
CA LYS A 116 13.76 -5.82 -31.87
C LYS A 116 12.74 -6.27 -30.83
N ASN A 117 12.06 -7.40 -31.05
CA ASN A 117 11.12 -7.95 -30.07
C ASN A 117 11.83 -8.34 -28.77
N LYS A 118 12.99 -9.01 -28.85
CA LYS A 118 13.78 -9.33 -27.65
C LYS A 118 14.21 -8.09 -26.87
N GLU A 119 14.63 -7.03 -27.58
CA GLU A 119 15.01 -5.77 -26.95
C GLU A 119 13.82 -5.11 -26.23
N LEU A 120 12.65 -5.07 -26.89
CA LEU A 120 11.43 -4.55 -26.29
C LEU A 120 10.97 -5.36 -25.07
N GLU A 121 11.07 -6.68 -25.12
CA GLU A 121 10.77 -7.56 -23.99
C GLU A 121 11.68 -7.26 -22.79
N ASN A 122 12.98 -7.09 -23.02
CA ASN A 122 13.95 -6.74 -21.99
C ASN A 122 13.66 -5.36 -21.37
N GLN A 123 13.30 -4.37 -22.18
CA GLN A 123 12.93 -3.04 -21.69
C GLN A 123 11.64 -3.07 -20.87
N LEU A 124 10.62 -3.79 -21.35
CA LEU A 124 9.35 -3.96 -20.63
C LEU A 124 9.56 -4.60 -19.25
N GLU A 125 10.42 -5.62 -19.20
CA GLU A 125 10.76 -6.31 -17.96
C GLU A 125 11.52 -5.39 -17.00
N LYS A 126 12.43 -4.55 -17.50
CA LYS A 126 13.12 -3.53 -16.69
C LYS A 126 12.14 -2.52 -16.10
N TYR A 127 11.23 -1.96 -16.92
CA TYR A 127 10.23 -0.99 -16.46
C TYR A 127 9.27 -1.60 -15.42
N LYS A 128 8.86 -2.86 -15.60
CA LYS A 128 8.04 -3.58 -14.60
C LYS A 128 8.73 -3.67 -13.25
N ARG A 129 10.03 -4.02 -13.22
CA ARG A 129 10.80 -4.10 -11.97
C ARG A 129 10.96 -2.75 -11.28
N GLU A 130 11.21 -1.69 -12.04
CA GLU A 130 11.31 -0.33 -11.50
C GLU A 130 9.97 0.16 -10.92
N ALA A 131 8.86 -0.13 -11.62
CA ALA A 131 7.51 0.17 -11.13
C ALA A 131 7.21 -0.58 -9.82
N LEU A 132 7.52 -1.88 -9.74
CA LEU A 132 7.32 -2.68 -8.52
C LEU A 132 8.10 -2.11 -7.33
N LYS A 133 9.38 -1.79 -7.52
CA LYS A 133 10.23 -1.18 -6.48
C LYS A 133 9.66 0.15 -5.99
N THR A 134 9.14 0.95 -6.91
CA THR A 134 8.53 2.25 -6.57
C THR A 134 7.26 2.07 -5.77
N ILE A 135 6.39 1.14 -6.18
CA ILE A 135 5.17 0.79 -5.45
C ILE A 135 5.51 0.31 -4.04
N GLU A 136 6.45 -0.63 -3.88
CA GLU A 136 6.85 -1.11 -2.55
C GLU A 136 7.39 0.01 -1.65
N ARG A 137 8.20 0.93 -2.20
CA ARG A 137 8.73 2.07 -1.44
C ARG A 137 7.58 2.98 -1.00
N LEU A 138 6.69 3.35 -1.91
CA LEU A 138 5.53 4.20 -1.62
C LEU A 138 4.57 3.53 -0.64
N THR A 139 4.33 2.22 -0.75
CA THR A 139 3.52 1.45 0.20
C THR A 139 4.19 1.42 1.57
N ARG A 140 5.51 1.24 1.66
CA ARG A 140 6.23 1.30 2.94
C ARG A 140 6.18 2.69 3.57
N GLU A 141 6.37 3.74 2.78
CA GLU A 141 6.24 5.13 3.24
C GLU A 141 4.81 5.42 3.69
N ALA A 142 3.80 5.07 2.89
CA ALA A 142 2.40 5.22 3.24
C ALA A 142 2.04 4.45 4.50
N SER A 143 2.49 3.19 4.65
CA SER A 143 2.31 2.40 5.87
C SER A 143 3.04 3.01 7.06
N LYS A 144 4.22 3.59 6.88
CA LYS A 144 4.94 4.29 7.94
C LYS A 144 4.20 5.55 8.37
N TYR A 145 3.77 6.39 7.42
CA TYR A 145 2.95 7.56 7.68
C TYR A 145 1.60 7.18 8.31
N GLN A 146 0.95 6.12 7.85
CA GLN A 146 -0.30 5.62 8.44
C GLN A 146 -0.08 5.00 9.82
N ALA A 147 1.06 4.36 10.08
CA ALA A 147 1.40 3.84 11.40
C ALA A 147 1.84 4.95 12.36
N GLU A 148 2.42 6.03 11.86
CA GLU A 148 2.84 7.20 12.63
C GLU A 148 1.63 8.09 12.91
N LEU A 149 0.84 8.44 11.88
CA LEU A 149 -0.48 9.06 12.01
C LEU A 149 -1.42 8.19 12.85
N GLY A 150 -1.44 6.87 12.64
CA GLY A 150 -2.22 5.92 13.43
C GLY A 150 -1.72 5.87 14.88
N ARG A 151 -0.42 5.97 15.15
CA ARG A 151 0.08 6.16 16.51
C ARG A 151 -0.30 7.52 17.09
N THR A 152 -0.33 8.60 16.30
CA THR A 152 -0.71 9.94 16.77
C THR A 152 -2.22 10.13 16.93
N MET A 153 -3.02 9.44 16.11
CA MET A 153 -4.48 9.53 16.05
C MET A 153 -5.16 8.38 16.81
N ASN A 154 -4.80 7.10 16.64
CA ASN A 154 -5.43 5.99 17.38
C ASN A 154 -4.99 5.93 18.85
N VAL A 155 -3.74 6.27 19.19
CA VAL A 155 -3.36 6.49 20.61
C VAL A 155 -4.01 7.77 21.15
N ARG A 156 -4.80 8.53 20.38
CA ARG A 156 -5.60 9.70 20.82
C ARG A 156 -7.10 9.67 20.53
N LEU A 157 -7.60 8.64 19.86
CA LEU A 157 -9.01 8.50 19.42
C LEU A 157 -9.62 7.14 19.77
N SER A 158 -8.82 6.14 20.15
CA SER A 158 -9.32 4.87 20.67
C SER A 158 -9.55 5.02 22.16
N ASN A 159 -10.82 5.09 22.57
CA ASN A 159 -11.49 4.70 23.83
C ASN A 159 -10.84 4.89 25.23
N ASP A 160 -9.54 5.19 25.35
CA ASP A 160 -8.79 5.20 26.62
C ASP A 160 -8.49 6.61 27.15
N PHE A 161 -8.94 7.67 26.46
CA PHE A 161 -8.87 9.04 27.01
C PHE A 161 -9.91 9.30 28.08
N ASN A 162 -10.78 8.33 28.32
CA ASN A 162 -11.62 8.32 29.49
C ASN A 162 -11.18 7.19 30.44
N ASN A 163 -9.95 7.28 30.95
CA ASN A 163 -9.72 6.70 32.25
C ASN A 163 -10.46 7.60 33.26
N SER A 164 -11.77 7.40 33.42
CA SER A 164 -12.50 7.82 34.61
C SER A 164 -11.73 7.42 35.87
N CYS A 165 -11.00 6.30 35.80
CA CYS A 165 -9.97 5.87 36.73
C CYS A 165 -8.89 6.94 37.01
N GLN A 166 -8.32 7.59 35.98
CA GLN A 166 -7.29 8.61 36.14
C GLN A 166 -7.88 9.88 36.77
N LEU A 167 -9.01 10.39 36.26
CA LEU A 167 -9.68 11.54 36.87
C LEU A 167 -10.02 11.27 38.35
N ARG A 168 -10.48 10.06 38.68
CA ARG A 168 -10.74 9.66 40.07
C ARG A 168 -9.47 9.70 40.92
N GLU A 169 -8.35 9.17 40.42
CA GLU A 169 -7.09 9.19 41.15
C GLU A 169 -6.48 10.61 41.25
N ASP A 170 -6.69 11.46 40.24
CA ASP A 170 -6.31 12.87 40.27
C ASP A 170 -7.13 13.65 41.30
N ILE A 171 -8.45 13.42 41.38
CA ILE A 171 -9.33 13.99 42.42
C ILE A 171 -8.89 13.52 43.81
N LYS A 172 -8.58 12.24 43.99
CA LYS A 172 -8.05 11.71 45.27
C LYS A 172 -6.72 12.36 45.65
N THR A 173 -5.83 12.54 44.67
CA THR A 173 -4.54 13.20 44.87
C THR A 173 -4.72 14.67 45.24
N LEU A 174 -5.63 15.36 44.55
CA LEU A 174 -6.01 16.74 44.87
C LEU A 174 -6.55 16.84 46.30
N LYS A 175 -7.50 15.97 46.68
CA LYS A 175 -8.05 15.92 48.04
C LYS A 175 -6.95 15.77 49.08
N LYS A 176 -6.05 14.80 48.91
CA LYS A 176 -4.91 14.57 49.82
C LYS A 176 -3.96 15.77 49.89
N ASN A 177 -3.66 16.40 48.75
CA ASN A 177 -2.81 17.59 48.71
C ASN A 177 -3.49 18.77 49.42
N LEU A 178 -4.81 18.94 49.24
CA LEU A 178 -5.60 19.98 49.87
C LEU A 178 -5.72 19.78 51.39
N GLU A 179 -5.93 18.53 51.83
CA GLU A 179 -5.84 18.14 53.24
C GLU A 179 -4.45 18.50 53.79
N THR A 180 -3.37 18.04 53.16
CA THR A 180 -2.01 18.35 53.64
C THR A 180 -1.75 19.87 53.67
N PHE A 181 -2.19 20.60 52.65
CA PHE A 181 -1.98 22.04 52.53
C PHE A 181 -2.77 22.83 53.58
N SER A 182 -3.97 22.39 53.97
CA SER A 182 -4.86 23.08 54.93
C SER A 182 -4.65 22.66 56.39
N VAL A 183 -3.62 21.87 56.69
CA VAL A 183 -3.30 21.38 58.04
C VAL A 183 -3.13 22.50 59.07
N VAL A 184 -3.73 22.34 60.25
CA VAL A 184 -3.59 23.26 61.39
C VAL A 184 -3.06 22.57 62.67
N LYS A 185 -2.54 21.33 62.54
CA LYS A 185 -1.98 20.49 63.61
C LYS A 185 -0.60 19.93 63.18
N PRO A 186 0.35 19.67 64.10
CA PRO A 186 0.31 19.91 65.54
C PRO A 186 0.68 21.36 65.93
N ILE A 187 0.28 21.77 67.15
CA ILE A 187 0.44 23.14 67.69
C ILE A 187 1.90 23.64 67.70
N LYS A 188 2.86 22.71 67.77
CA LYS A 188 4.29 23.03 67.75
C LYS A 188 4.73 23.67 66.43
N GLU A 189 4.01 23.43 65.35
CA GLU A 189 4.39 23.80 63.99
C GLU A 189 3.60 24.99 63.44
N PHE A 190 2.39 25.21 63.96
CA PHE A 190 1.46 26.24 63.47
C PHE A 190 0.94 27.12 64.60
N HIS A 191 0.83 28.42 64.33
CA HIS A 191 0.07 29.35 65.17
C HIS A 191 -1.19 29.78 64.41
N ILE A 192 -2.37 29.53 64.99
CA ILE A 192 -3.67 29.84 64.37
C ILE A 192 -4.08 31.26 64.75
N ILE A 193 -4.47 32.05 63.75
CA ILE A 193 -5.03 33.40 63.93
C ILE A 193 -6.53 33.26 64.17
N ARG A 194 -6.94 33.20 65.45
CA ARG A 194 -8.32 32.88 65.85
C ARG A 194 -9.37 33.85 65.29
N ASP A 195 -9.07 35.15 65.24
CA ASP A 195 -10.06 36.14 64.76
C ASP A 195 -10.50 35.89 63.31
N ASN A 196 -9.55 35.58 62.43
CA ASN A 196 -9.83 35.27 61.03
C ASN A 196 -10.46 33.88 60.87
N ALA A 197 -9.99 32.90 61.64
CA ALA A 197 -10.57 31.56 61.67
C ALA A 197 -12.04 31.58 62.11
N ASP A 198 -12.38 32.34 63.16
CA ASP A 198 -13.75 32.47 63.66
C ASP A 198 -14.66 33.19 62.66
N ARG A 199 -14.14 34.18 61.93
CA ARG A 199 -14.87 34.83 60.83
C ARG A 199 -15.17 33.84 59.70
N LEU A 200 -14.23 32.97 59.35
CA LEU A 200 -14.42 31.97 58.32
C LEU A 200 -15.47 30.93 58.73
N LEU A 201 -15.42 30.43 59.97
CA LEU A 201 -16.41 29.48 60.47
C LEU A 201 -17.81 30.11 60.51
N LYS A 202 -17.92 31.39 60.90
CA LYS A 202 -19.17 32.14 60.83
C LYS A 202 -19.68 32.31 59.40
N LEU A 203 -18.80 32.56 58.44
CA LEU A 203 -19.16 32.69 57.01
C LEU A 203 -19.84 31.43 56.48
N TYR A 204 -19.44 30.25 56.97
CA TYR A 204 -20.02 28.97 56.58
C TYR A 204 -21.12 28.47 57.53
N ASN A 205 -21.55 29.29 58.50
CA ASN A 205 -22.55 28.93 59.51
C ASN A 205 -22.19 27.68 60.33
N CYS A 206 -20.90 27.39 60.51
CA CYS A 206 -20.47 26.23 61.30
C CYS A 206 -20.93 26.36 62.76
N THR A 207 -21.24 25.22 63.38
CA THR A 207 -21.69 25.17 64.78
C THR A 207 -20.59 25.64 65.74
N LYS A 208 -20.99 26.03 66.97
CA LYS A 208 -20.02 26.40 68.00
C LYS A 208 -19.17 25.17 68.34
N PRO A 209 -17.83 25.27 68.26
CA PRO A 209 -16.95 24.15 68.55
C PRO A 209 -17.13 23.70 70.01
N VAL A 210 -17.18 22.38 70.22
CA VAL A 210 -17.33 21.76 71.55
C VAL A 210 -16.00 21.79 72.32
N ASP A 211 -14.88 21.64 71.62
CA ASP A 211 -13.53 21.70 72.17
C ASP A 211 -12.51 22.19 71.12
N ASP A 212 -11.25 22.38 71.53
CA ASP A 212 -10.15 22.87 70.65
C ASP A 212 -9.77 21.86 69.55
N GLY A 213 -9.96 20.56 69.79
CA GLY A 213 -9.78 19.49 68.82
C GLY A 213 -10.83 19.56 67.70
N HIS A 214 -12.11 19.71 68.08
CA HIS A 214 -13.25 19.91 67.20
C HIS A 214 -13.13 21.23 66.42
N TYR A 215 -12.76 22.32 67.09
CA TYR A 215 -12.50 23.61 66.43
C TYR A 215 -11.50 23.49 65.27
N LYS A 216 -10.39 22.78 65.50
CA LYS A 216 -9.37 22.58 64.47
C LYS A 216 -9.83 21.68 63.33
N LEU A 217 -10.70 20.71 63.59
CA LEU A 217 -11.28 19.86 62.54
C LEU A 217 -12.24 20.66 61.66
N LEU A 218 -13.13 21.45 62.27
CA LEU A 218 -14.02 22.37 61.54
C LEU A 218 -13.22 23.39 60.72
N LEU A 219 -12.22 24.02 61.35
CA LEU A 219 -11.35 24.98 60.66
C LEU A 219 -10.60 24.34 59.50
N HIS A 220 -10.10 23.11 59.69
CA HIS A 220 -9.41 22.38 58.64
C HIS A 220 -10.32 22.16 57.42
N ALA A 221 -11.53 21.65 57.62
CA ALA A 221 -12.50 21.45 56.53
C ALA A 221 -12.94 22.78 55.89
N ALA A 222 -13.20 23.81 56.70
CA ALA A 222 -13.57 25.15 56.22
C ALA A 222 -12.47 25.77 55.35
N LEU A 223 -11.19 25.58 55.70
CA LEU A 223 -10.05 26.04 54.92
C LEU A 223 -9.95 25.32 53.58
N GLN A 224 -10.17 23.99 53.54
CA GLN A 224 -10.20 23.24 52.27
C GLN A 224 -11.26 23.81 51.31
N LYS A 225 -12.49 24.02 51.80
CA LYS A 225 -13.58 24.63 51.02
C LYS A 225 -13.22 26.05 50.57
N PHE A 226 -12.67 26.87 51.46
CA PHE A 226 -12.29 28.25 51.17
C PHE A 226 -11.20 28.34 50.11
N ILE A 227 -10.11 27.60 50.25
CA ILE A 227 -9.01 27.52 49.27
C ILE A 227 -9.56 27.15 47.90
N LEU A 228 -10.36 26.08 47.83
CA LEU A 228 -10.84 25.57 46.56
C LEU A 228 -11.78 26.59 45.89
N LYS A 229 -12.71 27.17 46.66
CA LYS A 229 -13.66 28.18 46.18
C LYS A 229 -12.97 29.47 45.73
N SER A 230 -12.03 30.00 46.51
CA SER A 230 -11.30 31.23 46.18
C SER A 230 -10.45 31.06 44.93
N THR A 231 -9.74 29.93 44.83
CA THR A 231 -8.88 29.60 43.68
C THR A 231 -9.70 29.42 42.41
N ILE A 232 -10.78 28.63 42.44
CA ILE A 232 -11.67 28.44 41.29
C ILE A 232 -12.26 29.79 40.85
N ASN A 233 -12.68 30.64 41.78
CA ASN A 233 -13.18 31.97 41.44
C ASN A 233 -12.13 32.85 40.76
N HIS A 234 -10.88 32.84 41.25
CA HIS A 234 -9.77 33.59 40.64
C HIS A 234 -9.46 33.09 39.23
N ILE A 235 -9.47 31.77 39.02
CA ILE A 235 -9.27 31.17 37.69
C ILE A 235 -10.42 31.53 36.74
N ASN A 236 -11.67 31.50 37.21
CA ASN A 236 -12.82 31.96 36.43
C ASN A 236 -12.67 33.41 36.00
N GLN A 237 -12.22 34.29 36.90
CA GLN A 237 -11.95 35.69 36.58
C GLN A 237 -10.88 35.80 35.51
N TYR A 238 -9.79 35.03 35.62
CA TYR A 238 -8.73 34.97 34.61
C TYR A 238 -9.27 34.60 33.22
N PHE A 239 -10.05 33.52 33.10
CA PHE A 239 -10.65 33.11 31.82
C PHE A 239 -11.75 34.06 31.31
N SER A 240 -12.26 34.96 32.15
CA SER A 240 -13.28 35.95 31.78
C SER A 240 -12.67 37.29 31.32
N ARG A 241 -11.35 37.49 31.45
CA ARG A 241 -10.68 38.75 31.04
C ARG A 241 -10.76 38.89 29.51
N LEU A 242 -11.17 40.05 29.01
CA LEU A 242 -11.27 40.32 27.56
C LEU A 242 -9.91 40.43 26.86
N ASN A 243 -8.81 40.51 27.62
CA ASN A 243 -7.45 40.55 27.09
C ASN A 243 -6.88 39.13 27.00
N HIS A 244 -7.18 38.45 25.89
CA HIS A 244 -6.73 37.09 25.61
C HIS A 244 -5.23 37.02 25.27
N SER A 245 -4.32 37.57 26.09
CA SER A 245 -2.89 37.53 25.75
C SER A 245 -2.30 36.12 25.81
N GLU A 246 -2.84 35.26 26.68
CA GLU A 246 -2.31 33.93 26.97
C GLU A 246 -2.94 32.84 26.08
N LEU A 247 -2.15 31.80 25.77
CA LEU A 247 -2.49 30.80 24.76
C LEU A 247 -3.66 29.91 25.20
N GLU A 248 -3.69 29.53 26.47
CA GLU A 248 -4.71 28.65 27.06
C GLU A 248 -6.10 29.27 26.94
N GLN A 249 -6.21 30.57 27.19
CA GLN A 249 -7.47 31.30 27.04
C GLN A 249 -7.91 31.38 25.57
N LYS A 250 -7.00 31.78 24.67
CA LYS A 250 -7.28 31.83 23.22
C LYS A 250 -7.73 30.47 22.69
N ILE A 251 -7.05 29.40 23.08
CA ILE A 251 -7.41 28.03 22.68
C ILE A 251 -8.81 27.70 23.20
N GLY A 252 -9.10 27.98 24.48
CA GLY A 252 -10.42 27.71 25.06
C GLY A 252 -11.58 28.41 24.34
N GLU A 253 -11.41 29.68 23.97
CA GLU A 253 -12.45 30.47 23.29
C GLU A 253 -12.63 30.10 21.82
N ASN A 254 -11.53 29.90 21.11
CA ASN A 254 -11.57 29.41 19.73
C ASN A 254 -12.20 28.03 19.67
N THR A 255 -11.95 27.18 20.67
CA THR A 255 -12.60 25.87 20.79
C THR A 255 -14.09 26.02 20.96
N LYS A 256 -14.56 26.88 21.86
CA LYS A 256 -16.00 27.13 22.05
C LYS A 256 -16.68 27.59 20.75
N THR A 257 -16.04 28.52 20.04
CA THR A 257 -16.55 29.02 18.75
C THR A 257 -16.61 27.92 17.70
N LEU A 258 -15.55 27.11 17.60
CA LEU A 258 -15.48 26.02 16.64
C LEU A 258 -16.48 24.90 16.96
N LEU A 259 -16.66 24.54 18.23
CA LEU A 259 -17.67 23.57 18.65
C LEU A 259 -19.08 24.00 18.27
N ASN A 260 -19.44 25.27 18.47
CA ASN A 260 -20.73 25.81 18.04
C ASN A 260 -20.92 25.71 16.52
N ASN A 261 -19.86 25.97 15.74
CA ASN A 261 -19.88 25.83 14.29
C ASN A 261 -20.02 24.37 13.87
N MET A 262 -19.32 23.44 14.54
CA MET A 262 -19.41 22.00 14.29
C MET A 262 -20.81 21.45 14.63
N ASP A 263 -21.41 21.87 15.75
CA ASP A 263 -22.78 21.51 16.12
C ASP A 263 -23.78 22.01 15.07
N SER A 264 -23.61 23.25 14.61
CA SER A 264 -24.44 23.84 13.56
C SER A 264 -24.26 23.11 12.22
N PHE A 265 -23.03 22.72 11.89
CA PHE A 265 -22.71 21.93 10.69
C PHE A 265 -23.37 20.54 10.77
N ALA A 266 -23.23 19.84 11.89
CA ALA A 266 -23.80 18.51 12.10
C ALA A 266 -25.33 18.50 12.05
N LYS A 267 -25.98 19.57 12.50
CA LYS A 267 -27.46 19.71 12.46
C LYS A 267 -27.99 20.14 11.09
N SER A 268 -27.22 20.90 10.32
CA SER A 268 -27.70 21.54 9.07
C SER A 268 -27.46 20.71 7.81
N ARG A 269 -26.69 19.63 7.87
CA ARG A 269 -26.33 18.81 6.70
C ARG A 269 -26.98 17.43 6.78
N LYS A 270 -27.40 16.90 5.62
CA LYS A 270 -28.06 15.58 5.47
C LYS A 270 -27.10 14.39 5.68
N GLY A 271 -25.90 14.62 6.22
CA GLY A 271 -24.94 13.56 6.54
C GLY A 271 -25.41 12.84 7.82
N ASN A 272 -25.81 11.58 7.69
CA ASN A 272 -26.22 10.71 8.80
C ASN A 272 -25.09 9.77 9.25
N ASP A 273 -23.83 10.13 9.02
CA ASP A 273 -22.74 9.36 9.57
C ASP A 273 -22.56 9.73 11.04
N ASN A 274 -22.56 8.71 11.91
CA ASN A 274 -22.27 8.82 13.33
C ASN A 274 -20.96 9.60 13.61
N ILE A 275 -20.09 9.70 12.61
CA ILE A 275 -18.85 10.48 12.61
C ILE A 275 -19.14 11.98 12.73
N THR A 276 -20.02 12.55 11.89
CA THR A 276 -20.32 13.98 11.88
C THR A 276 -21.02 14.42 13.17
N GLN A 277 -21.90 13.58 13.73
CA GLN A 277 -22.61 13.87 14.98
C GLN A 277 -21.68 13.83 16.21
N ASN A 278 -20.67 12.96 16.22
CA ASN A 278 -19.72 12.85 17.34
C ASN A 278 -18.48 13.73 17.21
N LEU A 279 -18.29 14.39 16.06
CA LEU A 279 -17.14 15.26 15.80
C LEU A 279 -16.95 16.36 16.87
N PRO A 280 -18.00 17.11 17.29
CA PRO A 280 -17.86 18.14 18.32
C PRO A 280 -17.35 17.57 19.64
N VAL A 281 -17.92 16.43 20.07
CA VAL A 281 -17.52 15.75 21.32
C VAL A 281 -16.05 15.35 21.24
N ARG A 282 -15.64 14.64 20.20
CA ARG A 282 -14.25 14.18 20.05
C ARG A 282 -13.26 15.34 20.00
N PHE A 283 -13.59 16.40 19.28
CA PHE A 283 -12.74 17.57 19.16
C PHE A 283 -12.56 18.28 20.52
N ARG A 284 -13.66 18.44 21.27
CA ARG A 284 -13.65 18.99 22.63
C ARG A 284 -12.69 18.20 23.54
N GLN A 285 -12.84 16.87 23.57
CA GLN A 285 -12.03 15.99 24.42
C GLN A 285 -10.54 16.13 24.10
N GLN A 286 -10.18 16.12 22.81
CA GLN A 286 -8.79 16.25 22.40
C GLN A 286 -8.15 17.55 22.86
N ILE A 287 -8.85 18.67 22.69
CA ILE A 287 -8.29 19.97 23.08
C ILE A 287 -8.11 20.04 24.59
N TYR A 288 -9.12 19.66 25.37
CA TYR A 288 -9.01 19.73 26.83
C TYR A 288 -7.99 18.74 27.39
N ASN A 289 -7.77 17.59 26.74
CA ASN A 289 -6.68 16.67 27.11
C ASN A 289 -5.29 17.25 26.80
N VAL A 290 -5.14 18.02 25.73
CA VAL A 290 -3.89 18.74 25.42
C VAL A 290 -3.66 19.85 26.44
N LEU A 291 -4.70 20.64 26.75
CA LEU A 291 -4.63 21.70 27.75
C LEU A 291 -4.36 21.16 29.16
N SER A 292 -4.92 20.01 29.53
CA SER A 292 -4.61 19.36 30.81
C SER A 292 -3.14 18.95 30.89
N ASN A 293 -2.63 18.29 29.85
CA ASN A 293 -1.26 17.81 29.86
C ASN A 293 -0.20 18.92 29.77
N SER A 294 -0.46 19.96 28.96
CA SER A 294 0.56 20.95 28.59
C SER A 294 0.22 22.39 28.98
N GLY A 295 -1.05 22.71 29.23
CA GLY A 295 -1.47 24.05 29.62
C GLY A 295 -0.94 24.44 31.00
N PHE A 296 -0.57 25.71 31.15
CA PHE A 296 0.00 26.27 32.38
C PHE A 296 1.27 25.59 32.90
N THR A 297 1.92 24.75 32.08
CA THR A 297 3.22 24.17 32.41
C THR A 297 4.35 25.19 32.21
N SER A 298 5.57 24.85 32.61
CA SER A 298 6.72 25.75 32.49
C SER A 298 6.98 26.15 31.04
N ILE A 299 7.26 27.44 30.83
CA ILE A 299 7.50 28.02 29.51
C ILE A 299 8.96 27.80 29.12
N VAL A 300 9.20 27.09 28.02
CA VAL A 300 10.53 26.86 27.46
C VAL A 300 10.90 28.01 26.53
N SER A 301 12.04 28.64 26.78
CA SER A 301 12.60 29.69 25.93
C SER A 301 14.06 29.41 25.60
N PRO A 302 14.66 30.06 24.58
CA PRO A 302 16.08 29.92 24.28
C PRO A 302 17.01 30.31 25.46
N LYS A 303 16.49 31.08 26.43
CA LYS A 303 17.21 31.54 27.63
C LYS A 303 17.03 30.61 28.84
N GLY A 304 16.28 29.52 28.69
CA GLY A 304 15.95 28.57 29.74
C GLY A 304 14.45 28.40 29.97
N THR A 305 14.12 27.65 31.02
CA THR A 305 12.74 27.31 31.40
C THR A 305 12.24 28.25 32.51
N ALA A 306 11.13 28.92 32.28
CA ALA A 306 10.50 29.83 33.25
C ALA A 306 9.19 29.25 33.78
N LYS A 307 8.82 29.61 35.02
CA LYS A 307 7.50 29.28 35.57
C LYS A 307 6.41 30.01 34.79
N HIS A 308 5.25 29.40 34.67
CA HIS A 308 4.09 30.05 34.08
C HIS A 308 3.67 31.26 34.95
N PRO A 309 3.47 32.46 34.37
CA PRO A 309 3.15 33.67 35.13
C PRO A 309 1.89 33.49 35.98
N PHE A 310 0.81 32.97 35.39
CA PHE A 310 -0.44 32.75 36.11
C PHE A 310 -0.35 31.72 37.24
N ILE A 311 0.51 30.69 37.12
CA ILE A 311 0.74 29.74 38.21
C ILE A 311 1.50 30.40 39.36
N SER A 312 2.42 31.31 39.05
CA SER A 312 3.09 32.11 40.09
C SER A 312 2.10 33.03 40.82
N GLU A 313 1.18 33.66 40.09
CA GLU A 313 0.09 34.48 40.67
C GLU A 313 -0.80 33.65 41.61
N LEU A 314 -1.24 32.46 41.19
CA LEU A 314 -2.04 31.57 42.03
C LEU A 314 -1.26 31.04 43.24
N GLN A 315 0.03 30.74 43.07
CA GLN A 315 0.90 30.33 44.15
C GLN A 315 0.95 31.41 45.24
N GLU A 316 1.16 32.68 44.86
CA GLU A 316 1.17 33.82 45.79
C GLU A 316 -0.19 34.01 46.47
N LEU A 317 -1.29 33.93 45.71
CA LEU A 317 -2.64 34.01 46.23
C LEU A 317 -2.90 32.95 47.31
N LEU A 318 -2.56 31.69 47.06
CA LEU A 318 -2.77 30.60 48.00
C LEU A 318 -1.96 30.77 49.28
N ILE A 319 -0.70 31.19 49.16
CA ILE A 319 0.18 31.43 50.31
C ILE A 319 -0.39 32.58 51.15
N ALA A 320 -0.75 33.70 50.51
CA ALA A 320 -1.33 34.86 51.19
C ALA A 320 -2.63 34.48 51.91
N THR A 321 -3.54 33.80 51.20
CA THR A 321 -4.80 33.28 51.74
C THR A 321 -4.57 32.44 52.99
N MET A 322 -3.59 31.54 53.00
CA MET A 322 -3.32 30.71 54.18
C MET A 322 -2.63 31.46 55.31
N SER A 323 -1.86 32.49 54.99
CA SER A 323 -1.14 33.31 55.98
C SER A 323 -2.11 34.11 56.85
N ASP A 324 -3.30 34.42 56.34
CA ASP A 324 -4.37 35.05 57.11
C ASP A 324 -4.93 34.17 58.23
N PHE A 325 -4.80 32.85 58.13
CA PHE A 325 -5.36 31.90 59.11
C PHE A 325 -4.31 31.22 59.98
N ARG A 326 -3.08 31.08 59.47
CA ARG A 326 -1.99 30.43 60.21
C ARG A 326 -0.61 31.02 59.91
N ILE A 327 0.26 30.96 60.90
CA ILE A 327 1.70 31.21 60.77
C ILE A 327 2.43 29.88 60.87
N VAL A 328 3.26 29.57 59.86
CA VAL A 328 4.14 28.40 59.84
C VAL A 328 5.45 28.76 60.54
N LYS A 329 5.81 28.02 61.60
CA LYS A 329 6.99 28.34 62.43
C LYS A 329 8.30 27.81 61.85
N ASP A 330 8.24 26.73 61.07
CA ASP A 330 9.40 26.05 60.49
C ASP A 330 9.65 26.53 59.05
N PRO A 331 10.80 27.20 58.76
CA PRO A 331 11.14 27.67 57.41
C PRO A 331 11.21 26.57 56.35
N ASN A 332 11.63 25.35 56.73
CA ASN A 332 11.69 24.23 55.79
C ASN A 332 10.29 23.79 55.36
N LYS A 333 9.34 23.76 56.30
CA LYS A 333 7.92 23.48 56.00
C LYS A 333 7.29 24.59 55.19
N GLU A 334 7.64 25.85 55.46
CA GLU A 334 7.17 26.98 54.66
C GLU A 334 7.54 26.79 53.18
N LYS A 335 8.79 26.39 52.88
CA LYS A 335 9.22 26.09 51.51
C LYS A 335 8.41 24.95 50.87
N ILE A 336 8.16 23.87 51.61
CA ILE A 336 7.32 22.75 51.13
C ILE A 336 5.90 23.22 50.79
N PHE A 337 5.30 24.08 51.63
CA PHE A 337 3.98 24.65 51.35
C PHE A 337 4.00 25.56 50.12
N LYS A 338 5.07 26.33 49.88
CA LYS A 338 5.20 27.13 48.67
C LYS A 338 5.20 26.25 47.42
N ASP A 339 6.01 25.20 47.39
CA ASP A 339 6.07 24.28 46.24
C ASP A 339 4.74 23.53 46.06
N MET A 340 4.08 23.15 47.17
CA MET A 340 2.76 22.53 47.16
C MET A 340 1.68 23.48 46.63
N ALA A 341 1.73 24.78 46.93
CA ALA A 341 0.76 25.75 46.42
C ALA A 341 0.80 25.86 44.88
N ALA A 342 2.00 25.83 44.28
CA ALA A 342 2.13 25.81 42.82
C ALA A 342 1.53 24.53 42.21
N LYS A 343 1.82 23.37 42.81
CA LYS A 343 1.27 22.09 42.37
C LYS A 343 -0.26 22.06 42.53
N LEU A 344 -0.77 22.49 43.68
CA LEU A 344 -2.20 22.55 43.99
C LEU A 344 -2.95 23.45 43.00
N SER A 345 -2.36 24.59 42.64
CA SER A 345 -2.92 25.49 41.62
C SER A 345 -3.07 24.80 40.27
N LEU A 346 -2.04 24.07 39.84
CA LEU A 346 -2.06 23.33 38.58
C LEU A 346 -3.09 22.19 38.60
N ASP A 347 -3.14 21.42 39.70
CA ASP A 347 -4.10 20.32 39.87
C ASP A 347 -5.56 20.85 39.84
N ILE A 348 -5.84 21.98 40.49
CA ILE A 348 -7.15 22.64 40.45
C ILE A 348 -7.52 23.08 39.03
N ILE A 349 -6.60 23.71 38.30
CA ILE A 349 -6.84 24.11 36.91
C ILE A 349 -7.15 22.88 36.05
N ARG A 350 -6.28 21.86 36.11
CA ARG A 350 -6.41 20.64 35.30
C ARG A 350 -7.76 19.99 35.50
N ILE A 351 -8.11 19.68 36.76
CA ILE A 351 -9.34 18.98 37.08
C ILE A 351 -10.56 19.82 36.69
N PHE A 352 -10.70 21.02 37.26
CA PHE A 352 -11.96 21.77 37.18
C PHE A 352 -12.16 22.51 35.86
N PHE A 353 -11.10 22.86 35.15
CA PHE A 353 -11.20 23.66 33.93
C PHE A 353 -10.95 22.86 32.65
N PHE A 354 -10.29 21.70 32.72
CA PHE A 354 -9.95 20.88 31.57
C PHE A 354 -10.50 19.45 31.64
N ASP A 355 -10.13 18.65 32.65
CA ASP A 355 -10.44 17.21 32.69
C ASP A 355 -11.94 16.93 32.79
N LEU A 356 -12.68 17.72 33.57
CA LEU A 356 -14.15 17.64 33.63
C LEU A 356 -14.82 17.97 32.28
N LYS A 357 -14.20 18.81 31.46
CA LYS A 357 -14.69 19.15 30.10
C LYS A 357 -14.27 18.14 29.04
N ALA A 358 -13.25 17.34 29.32
CA ALA A 358 -12.79 16.24 28.48
C ALA A 358 -13.63 14.96 28.66
N GLN A 359 -14.53 14.91 29.64
CA GLN A 359 -15.50 13.82 29.78
C GLN A 359 -16.48 13.79 28.59
N GLU A 360 -16.98 12.61 28.25
CA GLU A 360 -17.94 12.41 27.14
C GLU A 360 -19.22 13.22 27.40
N GLN A 361 -19.78 13.07 28.60
CA GLN A 361 -20.73 14.01 29.18
C GLN A 361 -19.96 15.03 29.99
N ILE A 362 -20.14 16.31 29.68
CA ILE A 362 -19.50 17.38 30.45
C ILE A 362 -20.06 17.32 31.87
N ALA A 363 -19.17 17.21 32.85
CA ALA A 363 -19.59 17.24 34.24
C ALA A 363 -20.16 18.61 34.61
N ASP A 364 -21.16 18.60 35.49
CA ASP A 364 -21.70 19.83 36.05
C ASP A 364 -20.64 20.59 36.86
N PRO A 365 -20.77 21.92 36.98
CA PRO A 365 -19.91 22.71 37.84
C PRO A 365 -19.93 22.20 39.29
N PRO A 366 -18.84 22.43 40.06
CA PRO A 366 -18.79 22.02 41.47
C PRO A 366 -19.95 22.60 42.26
N ALA A 367 -20.76 21.72 42.86
CA ALA A 367 -21.80 22.07 43.80
C ALA A 367 -21.27 22.00 45.23
N TRP A 368 -21.70 22.94 46.07
CA TRP A 368 -21.34 22.96 47.49
C TRP A 368 -22.57 22.57 48.30
N PHE A 369 -22.38 21.69 49.28
CA PHE A 369 -23.44 21.39 50.24
C PHE A 369 -23.61 22.54 51.22
N ASP A 370 -24.88 22.88 51.47
CA ASP A 370 -25.29 23.89 52.43
C ASP A 370 -25.18 23.36 53.86
N CYS A 371 -24.90 24.26 54.80
CA CYS A 371 -24.97 23.93 56.22
C CYS A 371 -26.40 23.49 56.58
N ASN A 372 -26.53 22.45 57.40
CA ASN A 372 -27.77 21.76 57.77
C ASN A 372 -28.43 20.95 56.64
N ALA A 373 -27.80 20.79 55.47
CA ALA A 373 -28.26 19.83 54.49
C ALA A 373 -28.10 18.40 55.03
N ARG A 374 -29.03 17.50 54.70
CA ARG A 374 -28.93 16.09 55.08
C ARG A 374 -27.70 15.45 54.45
N VAL A 375 -27.01 14.63 55.23
CA VAL A 375 -25.87 13.86 54.74
C VAL A 375 -26.33 12.85 53.69
N ASN A 376 -25.57 12.75 52.60
CA ASN A 376 -25.75 11.73 51.58
C ASN A 376 -24.49 10.85 51.51
N PRO A 377 -24.54 9.58 51.96
CA PRO A 377 -23.37 8.70 52.00
C PRO A 377 -22.82 8.35 50.61
N ASP A 378 -23.60 8.48 49.55
CA ASP A 378 -23.14 8.25 48.17
C ASP A 378 -22.26 9.40 47.64
N LEU A 379 -22.39 10.60 48.23
CA LEU A 379 -21.76 11.83 47.76
C LEU A 379 -20.79 12.46 48.77
N MET A 380 -20.81 11.99 50.02
CA MET A 380 -20.08 12.59 51.14
C MET A 380 -19.26 11.55 51.90
N GLU A 381 -18.13 12.00 52.45
CA GLU A 381 -17.33 11.23 53.41
C GLU A 381 -17.24 12.04 54.72
N GLY A 382 -17.35 11.38 55.87
CA GLY A 382 -17.32 12.07 57.16
C GLY A 382 -17.26 11.11 58.35
N ALA A 383 -17.42 11.66 59.55
CA ALA A 383 -17.42 10.91 60.81
C ALA A 383 -18.79 10.29 61.16
N PHE A 384 -19.67 10.15 60.17
CA PHE A 384 -20.99 9.54 60.30
C PHE A 384 -20.93 8.06 59.90
N ASP A 385 -21.84 7.26 60.46
CA ASP A 385 -22.04 5.86 60.04
C ASP A 385 -22.84 5.85 58.72
N PRO A 386 -22.28 5.35 57.60
CA PRO A 386 -23.00 5.29 56.33
C PRO A 386 -24.32 4.52 56.43
N ASP A 387 -24.40 3.51 57.28
CA ASP A 387 -25.58 2.67 57.47
C ASP A 387 -26.64 3.34 58.37
N ASN A 388 -26.28 4.42 59.08
CA ASN A 388 -27.14 5.11 60.05
C ASN A 388 -26.90 6.63 60.09
N CYS A 389 -26.98 7.31 58.95
CA CYS A 389 -26.76 8.77 58.82
C CYS A 389 -28.02 9.60 58.50
N GLN A 390 -29.23 9.05 58.66
CA GLN A 390 -30.47 9.71 58.21
C GLN A 390 -30.77 11.04 58.92
N ASP A 391 -30.31 11.18 60.17
CA ASP A 391 -30.47 12.38 60.98
C ASP A 391 -29.21 13.28 60.99
N GLU A 392 -28.14 12.86 60.33
CA GLU A 392 -26.88 13.61 60.27
C GLU A 392 -26.97 14.74 59.25
N VAL A 393 -26.35 15.87 59.59
CA VAL A 393 -26.37 17.08 58.77
C VAL A 393 -24.98 17.65 58.54
N VAL A 394 -24.80 18.29 57.39
CA VAL A 394 -23.55 18.97 57.01
C VAL A 394 -23.30 20.15 57.95
N GLN A 395 -22.09 20.21 58.52
CA GLN A 395 -21.64 21.30 59.40
C GLN A 395 -20.65 22.25 58.74
#